data_AF-A0A1H2RPT5-F1
#
_entry.id   AF-A0A1H2RPT5-F1
#
_cell.length_a   1.000
_cell.length_b   1.000
_cell.length_c   1.000
_cell.angle_alpha   90.00
_cell.angle_beta   90.00
_cell.angle_gamma   90.00
#
_symmetry.space_group_name_H-M   'P 1'
#
loop_
_entity.id
_entity.type
_entity.pdbx_description
1 polymer ?
#
loop_
_entity_poly.entity_id
_entity_poly.type
_entity_poly.pdbx_seq_one_letter_code
_entity_poly.pdbx_strand_id
1 'polypeptide(L)'
;MKIHIGLNTSSLSKAVAFYTHLFNEPPVKHKEDYAKFLPAGVPVNFTLNVHPDVTGNQVEHFGLQLPDADTLAYHKQRLQQEGFLAREEADTTCCYALQDKFWVTDPDGNEWEFFYTKADVETAARESDCCAF
;
A
#
# COMPACT_ATOMS: atom_id res chain seq x y z
N MET A 1 -19.97 -6.63 -2.32
CA MET A 1 -19.79 -5.58 -1.30
C MET A 1 -18.46 -4.88 -1.57
N LYS A 2 -18.34 -3.57 -1.35
CA LYS A 2 -17.05 -2.85 -1.45
C LYS A 2 -16.78 -2.10 -0.16
N ILE A 3 -15.53 -2.06 0.29
CA ILE A 3 -15.10 -1.21 1.41
C ILE A 3 -15.08 0.24 0.92
N HIS A 4 -15.49 1.21 1.75
CA HIS A 4 -15.37 2.63 1.43
C HIS A 4 -14.29 3.26 2.31
N ILE A 5 -13.27 3.84 1.68
CA ILE A 5 -12.18 4.54 2.36
C ILE A 5 -12.14 5.97 1.83
N GLY A 6 -12.14 6.93 2.75
CA GLY A 6 -11.92 8.34 2.44
C GLY A 6 -10.66 8.81 3.14
N LEU A 7 -9.68 9.26 2.36
CA LEU A 7 -8.45 9.86 2.88
C LEU A 7 -8.43 11.35 2.63
N ASN A 8 -7.88 12.06 3.60
CA ASN A 8 -7.55 13.46 3.42
C ASN A 8 -6.15 13.56 2.81
N THR A 9 -5.94 14.55 1.95
CA THR A 9 -4.64 14.83 1.34
C THR A 9 -4.29 16.31 1.41
N SER A 10 -3.01 16.62 1.58
CA SER A 10 -2.51 17.99 1.49
C SER A 10 -2.48 18.51 0.04
N SER A 11 -2.44 17.60 -0.95
CA SER A 11 -2.32 17.94 -2.36
C SER A 11 -3.01 16.91 -3.24
N LEU A 12 -4.21 17.26 -3.75
CA LEU A 12 -5.00 16.37 -4.58
C LEU A 12 -4.24 15.91 -5.84
N SER A 13 -3.47 16.80 -6.48
CA SER A 13 -2.74 16.45 -7.69
C SER A 13 -1.66 15.39 -7.45
N LYS A 14 -0.89 15.52 -6.36
CA LYS A 14 0.12 14.54 -5.96
C LYS A 14 -0.54 13.21 -5.56
N ALA A 15 -1.60 13.27 -4.76
CA ALA A 15 -2.31 12.07 -4.34
C ALA A 15 -2.96 11.35 -5.54
N VAL A 16 -3.65 12.07 -6.44
CA VAL A 16 -4.23 11.47 -7.64
C VAL A 16 -3.17 10.83 -8.51
N ALA A 17 -2.01 11.47 -8.71
CA ALA A 17 -0.90 10.86 -9.44
C ALA A 17 -0.46 9.55 -8.77
N PHE A 18 -0.15 9.58 -7.47
CA PHE A 18 0.25 8.39 -6.71
C PHE A 18 -0.80 7.27 -6.77
N TYR A 19 -2.07 7.56 -6.49
CA TYR A 19 -3.11 6.53 -6.45
C TYR A 19 -3.49 6.01 -7.84
N THR A 20 -3.29 6.80 -8.89
CA THR A 20 -3.39 6.31 -10.29
C THR A 20 -2.31 5.27 -10.57
N HIS A 21 -1.08 5.52 -10.11
CA HIS A 21 0.03 4.58 -10.18
C HIS A 21 -0.19 3.36 -9.28
N LEU A 22 -0.65 3.55 -8.04
CA LEU A 22 -0.92 2.47 -7.10
C LEU A 22 -1.97 1.49 -7.67
N PHE A 23 -3.11 2.00 -8.11
CA PHE A 23 -4.21 1.21 -8.63
C PHE A 23 -4.08 0.83 -10.10
N ASN A 24 -3.09 1.39 -10.81
CA ASN A 24 -2.92 1.25 -12.26
C ASN A 24 -4.19 1.64 -13.07
N GLU A 25 -4.98 2.57 -12.53
CA GLU A 25 -6.26 3.02 -13.08
C GLU A 25 -6.51 4.49 -12.74
N PRO A 26 -7.02 5.31 -13.67
CA PRO A 26 -7.36 6.71 -13.38
C PRO A 26 -8.61 6.82 -12.48
N PRO A 27 -8.82 7.96 -11.80
CA PRO A 27 -10.02 8.19 -11.00
C PRO A 27 -11.26 8.22 -11.90
N VAL A 28 -12.35 7.59 -11.43
CA VAL A 28 -13.67 7.63 -12.10
C VAL A 28 -14.38 8.98 -11.92
N LYS A 29 -13.94 9.80 -10.97
CA LYS A 29 -14.38 11.19 -10.79
C LYS A 29 -13.24 12.03 -10.24
N HIS A 30 -13.03 13.20 -10.83
CA HIS A 30 -12.01 14.17 -10.42
C HIS A 30 -12.61 15.57 -10.45
N LYS A 31 -12.45 16.31 -9.35
CA LYS A 31 -12.86 17.69 -9.09
C LYS A 31 -11.69 18.43 -8.43
N GLU A 32 -11.85 19.72 -8.17
CA GLU A 32 -10.79 20.58 -7.62
C GLU A 32 -10.31 20.14 -6.23
N ASP A 33 -11.22 19.65 -5.39
CA ASP A 33 -11.02 19.28 -3.99
C ASP A 33 -11.28 17.80 -3.70
N TYR A 34 -11.66 17.03 -4.73
CA TYR A 34 -12.15 15.67 -4.59
C TYR A 34 -11.75 14.75 -5.76
N ALA A 35 -11.32 13.54 -5.44
CA ALA A 35 -11.18 12.46 -6.42
C ALA A 35 -11.75 11.13 -5.90
N LYS A 36 -12.17 10.27 -6.82
CA LYS A 36 -12.71 8.95 -6.52
C LYS A 36 -12.16 7.90 -7.47
N PHE A 37 -11.75 6.77 -6.91
CA PHE A 37 -11.30 5.58 -7.62
C PHE A 37 -12.27 4.42 -7.36
N LEU A 38 -12.45 3.59 -8.39
CA LEU A 38 -13.16 2.32 -8.29
C LEU A 38 -12.36 1.25 -9.05
N PRO A 39 -11.16 0.87 -8.54
CA PRO A 39 -10.28 -0.06 -9.24
C PRO A 39 -11.01 -1.38 -9.51
N ALA A 40 -10.83 -1.97 -10.69
CA ALA A 40 -11.52 -3.19 -11.09
C ALA A 40 -11.04 -4.40 -10.27
N GLY A 41 -9.74 -4.45 -9.94
CA GLY A 41 -9.10 -5.54 -9.21
C GLY A 41 -9.19 -5.46 -7.68
N VAL A 42 -9.66 -4.34 -7.12
CA VAL A 42 -9.73 -4.12 -5.67
C VAL A 42 -11.17 -3.78 -5.30
N PRO A 43 -11.84 -4.52 -4.39
CA PRO A 43 -13.23 -4.26 -4.00
C PRO A 43 -13.34 -3.04 -3.05
N VAL A 44 -12.85 -1.89 -3.51
CA VAL A 44 -12.81 -0.63 -2.77
C VAL A 44 -13.54 0.47 -3.55
N ASN A 45 -14.23 1.32 -2.79
CA ASN A 45 -14.61 2.66 -3.17
C ASN A 45 -13.63 3.57 -2.45
N PHE A 46 -12.73 4.21 -3.18
CA PHE A 46 -11.64 4.99 -2.58
C PHE A 46 -11.80 6.46 -2.95
N THR A 47 -11.75 7.35 -1.96
CA THR A 47 -11.95 8.78 -2.16
C THR A 47 -10.84 9.59 -1.52
N LEU A 48 -10.46 10.67 -2.19
CA LEU A 48 -9.46 11.63 -1.75
C LEU A 48 -10.14 12.98 -1.58
N ASN A 49 -9.90 13.63 -0.45
CA ASN A 49 -10.45 14.95 -0.13
C ASN A 49 -9.31 15.89 0.28
N VAL A 50 -9.28 17.10 -0.25
CA VAL A 50 -8.30 18.09 0.19
C VAL A 50 -8.65 18.56 1.60
N HIS A 51 -7.69 18.55 2.51
CA HIS A 51 -7.86 19.08 3.85
C HIS A 51 -6.61 19.87 4.29
N PRO A 52 -6.76 21.05 4.92
CA PRO A 52 -5.62 21.92 5.27
C PRO A 52 -4.68 21.31 6.30
N ASP A 53 -5.19 20.49 7.23
CA ASP A 53 -4.45 19.97 8.38
C ASP A 53 -3.88 18.55 8.19
N VAL A 54 -3.52 18.17 6.96
CA VAL A 54 -2.89 16.88 6.69
C VAL A 54 -1.40 16.95 6.99
N THR A 55 -0.95 16.18 7.99
CA THR A 55 0.46 16.10 8.38
C THR A 55 0.90 14.66 8.64
N GLY A 56 1.82 14.16 7.81
CA GLY A 56 2.40 12.82 7.97
C GLY A 56 1.38 11.69 7.86
N ASN A 57 1.77 10.51 8.33
CA ASN A 57 0.90 9.34 8.35
C ASN A 57 -0.34 9.61 9.22
N GLN A 58 -1.52 9.60 8.61
CA GLN A 58 -2.79 9.86 9.27
C GLN A 58 -3.41 8.60 9.87
N VAL A 59 -2.87 7.44 9.53
CA VAL A 59 -3.23 6.12 10.04
C VAL A 59 -1.96 5.38 10.45
N GLU A 60 -2.03 4.07 10.67
CA GLU A 60 -0.84 3.26 10.86
C GLU A 60 -0.38 2.68 9.51
N HIS A 61 -1.18 1.85 8.83
CA HIS A 61 -0.97 1.53 7.41
C HIS A 61 -2.26 1.03 6.73
N PHE A 62 -2.18 0.85 5.40
CA PHE A 62 -3.16 0.12 4.60
C PHE A 62 -2.54 -1.14 4.02
N GLY A 63 -3.33 -2.20 3.84
CA GLY A 63 -2.86 -3.45 3.27
C GLY A 63 -3.63 -3.92 2.04
N LEU A 64 -2.89 -4.40 1.04
CA LEU A 64 -3.40 -5.09 -0.13
C LEU A 64 -2.88 -6.53 -0.12
N GLN A 65 -3.74 -7.45 0.33
CA GLN A 65 -3.45 -8.88 0.28
C GLN A 65 -3.63 -9.40 -1.15
N LEU A 66 -2.57 -9.96 -1.70
CA LEU A 66 -2.51 -10.54 -3.05
C LEU A 66 -2.71 -12.06 -3.00
N PRO A 67 -3.11 -12.69 -4.12
CA PRO A 67 -3.43 -14.11 -4.14
C PRO A 67 -2.21 -15.03 -4.19
N ASP A 68 -1.06 -14.55 -4.66
CA ASP A 68 0.15 -15.35 -4.84
C ASP A 68 1.42 -14.49 -4.97
N ALA A 69 2.57 -15.15 -4.93
CA ALA A 69 3.89 -14.51 -5.03
C ALA A 69 4.16 -13.91 -6.41
N ASP A 70 3.63 -14.48 -7.49
CA ASP A 70 3.81 -13.98 -8.85
C ASP A 70 3.11 -12.62 -9.02
N THR A 71 1.90 -12.49 -8.46
CA THR A 71 1.14 -11.24 -8.44
C THR A 71 1.87 -10.19 -7.61
N LEU A 72 2.43 -10.56 -6.46
CA LEU A 72 3.25 -9.67 -5.65
C LEU A 72 4.49 -9.16 -6.41
N ALA A 73 5.23 -10.07 -7.06
CA ALA A 73 6.40 -9.72 -7.86
C ALA A 73 6.05 -8.78 -9.02
N TYR A 74 4.91 -9.01 -9.69
CA TYR A 74 4.40 -8.13 -10.74
C TYR A 74 4.15 -6.70 -10.23
N HIS A 75 3.40 -6.56 -9.13
CA HIS A 75 3.10 -5.23 -8.57
C HIS A 75 4.36 -4.52 -8.08
N LYS A 76 5.27 -5.26 -7.46
CA LYS A 76 6.57 -4.75 -7.01
C LYS A 76 7.39 -4.20 -8.17
N GLN A 77 7.59 -4.99 -9.23
CA GLN A 77 8.37 -4.58 -10.39
C GLN A 77 7.76 -3.35 -11.07
N ARG A 78 6.42 -3.33 -11.22
CA ARG A 78 5.71 -2.21 -11.81
C ARG A 78 5.92 -0.92 -11.02
N LEU A 79 5.68 -0.95 -9.70
CA LEU A 79 5.83 0.22 -8.83
C LEU A 79 7.29 0.66 -8.67
N GLN A 80 8.24 -0.28 -8.76
CA GLN A 80 9.67 0.03 -8.82
C GLN A 80 10.04 0.84 -10.06
N GLN A 81 9.56 0.44 -11.23
CA GLN A 81 9.82 1.15 -12.49
C GLN A 81 9.21 2.55 -12.50
N GLU A 82 8.12 2.74 -11.76
CA GLU A 82 7.45 4.02 -11.59
C GLU A 82 8.08 4.88 -10.47
N GLY A 83 9.06 4.35 -9.73
CA GLY A 83 9.83 5.08 -8.71
C GLY A 83 9.19 5.17 -7.32
N PHE A 84 8.20 4.32 -7.01
CA PHE A 84 7.41 4.39 -5.77
C PHE A 84 7.86 3.43 -4.65
N LEU A 85 8.95 2.67 -4.84
CA LEU A 85 9.42 1.73 -3.82
C LEU A 85 10.06 2.44 -2.62
N ALA A 86 9.45 2.27 -1.44
CA ALA A 86 9.93 2.87 -0.20
C ALA A 86 10.79 1.89 0.62
N ARG A 87 10.35 0.63 0.77
CA ARG A 87 11.06 -0.39 1.56
C ARG A 87 10.68 -1.80 1.11
N GLU A 88 11.67 -2.69 1.05
CA GLU A 88 11.48 -4.11 0.80
C GLU A 88 11.79 -4.92 2.06
N GLU A 89 10.91 -5.86 2.40
CA GLU A 89 11.13 -6.84 3.48
C GLU A 89 10.90 -8.24 2.87
N ALA A 90 12.00 -8.83 2.37
CA ALA A 90 12.02 -10.20 1.87
C ALA A 90 12.35 -11.17 3.03
N ASP A 91 11.78 -12.38 2.98
CA ASP A 91 12.06 -13.48 3.94
C ASP A 91 11.84 -13.15 5.43
N THR A 92 11.00 -12.15 5.73
CA THR A 92 10.74 -11.75 7.11
C THR A 92 9.62 -12.61 7.72
N THR A 93 9.96 -13.42 8.72
CA THR A 93 8.98 -14.20 9.50
C THR A 93 8.39 -13.30 10.58
N CYS A 94 7.48 -12.39 10.21
CA CYS A 94 6.77 -11.54 11.16
C CYS A 94 5.34 -12.07 11.34
N CYS A 95 4.89 -12.21 12.60
CA CYS A 95 3.52 -12.60 12.95
C CYS A 95 3.06 -13.93 12.33
N TYR A 96 3.78 -15.03 12.57
CA TYR A 96 3.21 -16.36 12.34
C TYR A 96 2.92 -16.66 10.84
N ALA A 97 3.63 -16.03 9.90
CA ALA A 97 3.51 -16.34 8.47
C ALA A 97 4.84 -16.12 7.73
N LEU A 98 5.19 -17.00 6.79
CA LEU A 98 6.23 -16.71 5.79
C LEU A 98 5.60 -15.77 4.75
N GLN A 99 5.98 -14.50 4.77
CA GLN A 99 5.38 -13.49 3.89
C GLN A 99 6.46 -12.81 3.08
N ASP A 100 6.20 -12.65 1.79
CA ASP A 100 6.87 -11.63 1.01
C ASP A 100 5.99 -10.38 1.10
N LYS A 101 6.60 -9.26 1.43
CA LYS A 101 5.90 -7.97 1.42
C LYS A 101 6.79 -6.85 0.93
N PHE A 102 6.17 -5.83 0.36
CA PHE A 102 6.85 -4.59 0.07
C PHE A 102 5.96 -3.42 0.45
N TRP A 103 6.60 -2.29 0.70
CA TRP A 103 5.95 -1.07 1.16
C TRP A 103 6.14 0.06 0.16
N VAL A 104 5.07 0.83 -0.01
CA VAL A 104 5.09 2.11 -0.70
C VAL A 104 4.48 3.17 0.21
N THR A 105 4.94 4.41 0.07
CA THR A 105 4.47 5.52 0.90
C THR A 105 3.82 6.56 0.01
N ASP A 106 2.61 6.98 0.36
CA ASP A 106 1.92 8.03 -0.37
C ASP A 106 2.54 9.42 -0.10
N PRO A 107 2.18 10.46 -0.88
CA PRO A 107 2.77 11.79 -0.72
C PRO A 107 2.52 12.46 0.64
N ASP A 108 1.51 12.00 1.38
CA ASP A 108 1.16 12.51 2.71
C ASP A 108 1.79 11.67 3.83
N GLY A 109 2.47 10.56 3.51
CA GLY A 109 3.19 9.72 4.47
C GLY A 109 2.43 8.47 4.91
N ASN A 110 1.26 8.18 4.33
CA ASN A 110 0.54 6.95 4.64
C ASN A 110 1.27 5.76 3.99
N GLU A 111 1.51 4.72 4.78
CA GLU A 111 2.18 3.50 4.32
C GLU A 111 1.16 2.49 3.76
N TRP A 112 1.53 1.86 2.66
CA TRP A 112 0.78 0.80 1.98
C TRP A 112 1.64 -0.45 1.89
N GLU A 113 1.20 -1.53 2.52
CA GLU A 113 1.79 -2.85 2.35
C GLU A 113 1.08 -3.63 1.25
N PHE A 114 1.89 -4.31 0.45
CA PHE A 114 1.46 -5.37 -0.44
C PHE A 114 2.06 -6.66 0.09
N PHE A 115 1.23 -7.68 0.30
CA PHE A 115 1.70 -8.94 0.86
C PHE A 115 0.93 -10.12 0.30
N TYR A 116 1.56 -11.29 0.35
CA TYR A 116 0.92 -12.58 0.16
C TYR A 116 1.29 -13.50 1.32
N THR A 117 0.30 -14.21 1.86
CA THR A 117 0.51 -15.18 2.94
C THR A 117 0.87 -16.54 2.34
N LYS A 118 2.13 -16.98 2.45
CA LYS A 118 2.58 -18.27 1.91
C LYS A 118 2.07 -19.46 2.74
N ALA A 119 1.97 -19.29 4.06
CA ALA A 119 1.41 -20.26 5.00
C ALA A 119 1.18 -19.59 6.36
N ASP A 120 0.17 -20.03 7.11
CA ASP A 120 0.07 -19.79 8.55
C ASP A 120 1.09 -20.69 9.27
N VAL A 121 1.98 -20.13 10.08
CA VAL A 121 2.93 -20.83 10.95
C VAL A 121 2.65 -20.50 12.41
N GLU A 122 2.40 -21.49 13.27
CA GLU A 122 2.03 -21.31 14.69
C GLU A 122 3.13 -20.70 15.60
N THR A 123 4.31 -20.38 15.07
CA THR A 123 5.41 -19.74 15.81
C THR A 123 5.96 -18.48 15.11
N ALA A 124 5.90 -17.34 15.79
CA ALA A 124 6.61 -16.12 15.40
C ALA A 124 8.11 -16.34 15.63
N ALA A 125 8.93 -16.24 14.58
CA ALA A 125 10.37 -16.21 14.76
C ALA A 125 10.75 -14.85 15.37
N ARG A 126 11.35 -14.88 16.56
CA ARG A 126 12.07 -13.73 17.09
C ARG A 126 13.36 -13.59 16.29
N GLU A 127 13.58 -12.44 15.65
CA GLU A 127 14.92 -12.03 15.27
C GLU A 127 15.77 -11.88 16.53
N SER A 128 16.57 -12.90 16.83
CA SER A 128 17.72 -12.78 17.72
C SER A 128 18.84 -13.65 17.17
N ASP A 129 19.59 -13.11 16.21
CA ASP A 129 21.04 -13.25 16.13
C ASP A 129 21.59 -12.44 14.96
N CYS A 130 21.77 -11.14 15.21
CA CYS A 130 22.71 -10.31 14.46
C CYS A 130 23.47 -9.45 15.47
N CYS A 131 24.37 -10.07 16.23
CA CYS A 131 25.56 -9.46 16.83
C CYS A 131 26.37 -10.56 17.55
N ALA A 132 27.21 -11.27 16.79
CA ALA A 132 28.31 -12.03 17.36
C ALA A 132 29.57 -11.82 16.49
N PHE A 133 30.38 -10.85 16.89
CA PHE A 133 31.83 -10.82 16.68
C PHE A 133 32.48 -10.22 17.92
#